data_AF-A0A7C5LE02-F1
#
_entry.id   AF-A0A7C5LE02-F1
#
_cell.length_a   1.000
_cell.length_b   1.000
_cell.length_c   1.000
_cell.angle_alpha   90.00
_cell.angle_beta   90.00
_cell.angle_gamma   90.00
#
_symmetry.space_group_name_H-M   'P 1'
#
loop_
_entity.id
_entity.type
_entity.pdbx_description
1 polymer ?
#
loop_
_entity_poly.entity_id
_entity_poly.type
_entity_poly.pdbx_seq_one_letter_code
_entity_poly.pdbx_strand_id
1 'polypeptide(L)'
;MKIEVAPQLNPEEILRRAGYFKLVTKKHDQISWVRRLGSGFYPRFHVYLAGRIINLHLDQKQVSYQGTAAHSGEYAGSVVEAEALRIVEVANQIMKEKFVDI
;
A
#
# COMPACT_ATOMS: atom_id res chain seq x y z
N MET A 1 7.47 -3.16 2.20
CA MET A 1 7.64 -2.35 3.42
C MET A 1 6.46 -2.55 4.36
N LYS A 2 6.67 -2.52 5.67
CA LYS A 2 5.59 -2.64 6.66
C LYS A 2 5.40 -1.30 7.36
N ILE A 3 4.15 -0.87 7.53
CA ILE A 3 3.80 0.36 8.23
C ILE A 3 2.80 -0.02 9.33
N GLU A 4 3.15 0.30 10.57
CA GLU A 4 2.26 0.07 11.70
C GLU A 4 1.34 1.28 11.91
N VAL A 5 0.04 1.03 12.02
CA VAL A 5 -0.96 2.08 12.15
C VAL A 5 -1.31 2.28 13.63
N ALA A 6 -1.18 3.51 14.12
CA ALA A 6 -1.49 3.87 15.51
C ALA A 6 -2.97 3.60 15.88
N PRO A 7 -3.27 3.06 17.08
CA PRO A 7 -4.57 2.47 17.47
C PRO A 7 -5.81 3.31 17.15
N GLN A 8 -5.69 4.63 17.26
CA GLN A 8 -6.71 5.63 17.01
C GLN A 8 -7.11 5.79 15.53
N LEU A 9 -6.34 5.23 14.60
CA LEU A 9 -6.59 5.31 13.16
C LEU A 9 -7.11 3.98 12.59
N ASN A 10 -7.89 4.06 11.51
CA ASN A 10 -8.34 2.91 10.75
C ASN A 10 -7.43 2.73 9.50
N PRO A 11 -6.74 1.59 9.34
CA PRO A 11 -5.88 1.34 8.17
C PRO A 11 -6.64 1.39 6.83
N GLU A 12 -7.91 0.96 6.77
CA GLU A 12 -8.70 1.04 5.54
C GLU A 12 -9.03 2.49 5.15
N GLU A 13 -9.25 3.37 6.13
CA GLU A 13 -9.48 4.80 5.88
C GLU A 13 -8.22 5.47 5.32
N ILE A 14 -7.05 5.17 5.91
CA ILE A 14 -5.76 5.68 5.42
C ILE A 14 -5.56 5.27 3.97
N LEU A 15 -5.77 3.99 3.64
CA LEU A 15 -5.60 3.49 2.27
C LEU A 15 -6.58 4.14 1.28
N ARG A 16 -7.86 4.29 1.66
CA ARG A 16 -8.84 4.99 0.83
C ARG A 16 -8.42 6.42 0.53
N ARG A 17 -8.03 7.19 1.56
CA ARG A 17 -7.56 8.57 1.38
C ARG A 17 -6.24 8.66 0.62
N ALA A 18 -5.39 7.64 0.75
CA ALA A 18 -4.17 7.53 -0.02
C ALA A 18 -4.40 7.11 -1.49
N GLY A 19 -5.65 6.92 -1.93
CA GLY A 19 -6.00 6.60 -3.32
C GLY A 19 -5.86 5.12 -3.68
N TYR A 20 -5.91 4.24 -2.69
CA TYR A 20 -5.97 2.80 -2.91
C TYR A 20 -7.41 2.33 -3.07
N PHE A 21 -7.59 1.37 -3.97
CA PHE A 21 -8.87 0.72 -4.22
C PHE A 21 -8.86 -0.69 -3.63
N LYS A 22 -9.95 -1.06 -2.95
CA LYS A 22 -10.15 -2.39 -2.39
C LYS A 22 -10.38 -3.38 -3.54
N LEU A 23 -9.58 -4.43 -3.58
CA LEU A 23 -9.69 -5.55 -4.51
C LEU A 23 -10.11 -6.79 -3.71
N VAL A 24 -11.33 -7.26 -3.96
CA VAL A 24 -11.86 -8.47 -3.34
C VAL A 24 -11.82 -9.59 -4.38
N THR A 25 -10.93 -10.57 -4.18
CA THR A 25 -10.83 -11.72 -5.09
C THR A 25 -11.59 -12.91 -4.50
N LYS A 26 -12.56 -13.46 -5.26
CA LYS A 26 -13.37 -14.62 -4.82
C LYS A 26 -12.56 -15.89 -4.57
N LYS A 27 -11.34 -15.98 -5.12
CA LYS A 27 -10.52 -17.21 -5.08
C LYS A 27 -9.71 -17.40 -3.80
N HIS A 28 -9.43 -16.35 -3.04
CA HIS A 28 -8.50 -16.45 -1.91
C HIS A 28 -9.03 -15.85 -0.59
N ASP A 29 -10.27 -15.33 -0.59
CA ASP A 29 -10.86 -14.55 0.51
C ASP A 29 -9.94 -13.43 1.07
N GLN A 30 -8.94 -13.07 0.26
CA GLN A 30 -7.90 -12.16 0.64
C GLN A 30 -8.27 -10.79 0.09
N ILE A 31 -8.60 -9.89 1.01
CA ILE A 31 -8.78 -8.48 0.73
C ILE A 31 -7.39 -7.89 0.48
N SER A 32 -7.21 -7.30 -0.70
CA SER A 32 -6.02 -6.50 -0.97
C SER A 32 -6.40 -5.11 -1.45
N TRP A 33 -5.43 -4.23 -1.47
CA TRP A 33 -5.60 -2.82 -1.82
C TRP A 33 -4.60 -2.46 -2.89
N VAL A 34 -5.03 -1.77 -3.94
CA VAL A 34 -4.18 -1.46 -5.09
C VAL A 34 -4.23 0.01 -5.48
N ARG A 35 -3.08 0.55 -5.85
CA ARG A 35 -2.95 1.87 -6.50
C ARG A 35 -2.10 1.71 -7.75
N ARG A 36 -2.69 1.95 -8.92
CA ARG A 36 -2.00 1.82 -10.22
C ARG A 36 -1.17 3.07 -10.50
N LEU A 37 -0.01 2.90 -11.13
CA LEU A 37 0.87 4.01 -11.52
C LEU A 37 0.73 4.42 -12.99
N GLY A 38 -0.09 3.69 -13.76
CA GLY A 38 -0.39 3.99 -15.16
C GLY A 38 -1.73 3.40 -15.58
N SER A 39 -2.01 3.44 -16.90
CA SER A 39 -3.24 2.91 -17.49
C SER A 39 -3.30 1.38 -17.55
N GLY A 40 -2.15 0.71 -17.45
CA GLY A 40 -2.03 -0.75 -17.45
C GLY A 40 -2.36 -1.40 -16.10
N PHE A 41 -2.21 -2.74 -16.05
CA PHE A 41 -2.39 -3.50 -14.81
C PHE A 41 -1.17 -3.40 -13.87
N TYR A 42 0.01 -3.18 -14.44
CA TYR A 42 1.28 -2.94 -13.75
C TYR A 42 1.96 -1.68 -14.36
N PRO A 43 2.88 -1.01 -13.65
CA PRO A 43 3.20 -1.24 -12.25
C PRO A 43 2.11 -0.71 -11.30
N ARG A 44 1.98 -1.36 -10.15
CA ARG A 44 1.00 -0.97 -9.12
C ARG A 44 1.57 -1.19 -7.73
N PHE A 45 1.17 -0.34 -6.80
CA PHE A 45 1.31 -0.66 -5.39
C PHE A 45 0.24 -1.66 -4.99
N HIS A 46 0.66 -2.65 -4.24
CA HIS A 46 -0.19 -3.71 -3.73
C HIS A 46 -0.01 -3.79 -2.22
N VAL A 47 -1.12 -3.72 -1.49
CA VAL A 47 -1.16 -3.68 -0.05
C VAL A 47 -2.01 -4.81 0.49
N TYR A 48 -1.45 -5.53 1.46
CA TYR A 48 -2.18 -6.45 2.32
C TYR A 48 -2.30 -5.86 3.72
N LEU A 49 -3.49 -6.00 4.31
CA LEU A 49 -3.71 -5.65 5.70
C LEU A 49 -3.58 -6.89 6.57
N ALA A 50 -2.74 -6.80 7.60
CA ALA A 50 -2.64 -7.80 8.66
C ALA A 50 -2.93 -7.12 10.00
N GLY A 51 -4.21 -7.08 10.38
CA GLY A 51 -4.68 -6.28 11.52
C GLY A 51 -4.40 -4.79 11.28
N ARG A 52 -3.43 -4.24 12.02
CA ARG A 52 -3.03 -2.82 11.96
C ARG A 52 -1.77 -2.58 11.13
N ILE A 53 -1.25 -3.61 10.49
CA ILE A 53 -0.04 -3.55 9.68
C ILE A 53 -0.43 -3.42 8.21
N ILE A 54 0.05 -2.36 7.57
CA ILE A 54 0.00 -2.16 6.13
C ILE A 54 1.27 -2.78 5.53
N ASN A 55 1.12 -3.89 4.81
CA ASN A 55 2.22 -4.54 4.07
C ASN A 55 2.21 -4.05 2.61
N LEU A 56 3.08 -3.09 2.30
CA LEU A 56 3.21 -2.44 0.99
C LEU A 56 4.23 -3.15 0.09
N HIS A 57 3.84 -3.42 -1.14
CA HIS A 57 4.65 -3.99 -2.21
C HIS A 57 4.50 -3.18 -3.50
N LEU A 58 5.54 -3.18 -4.35
CA LEU A 58 5.46 -2.68 -5.72
C LEU A 58 5.48 -3.87 -6.67
N ASP A 59 4.36 -4.11 -7.34
CA ASP A 59 4.29 -5.12 -8.40
C ASP A 59 4.72 -4.46 -9.72
N GLN A 60 5.87 -4.85 -10.28
CA GLN A 60 6.39 -4.28 -11.54
C GLN A 60 5.90 -5.03 -12.79
N LYS A 61 5.60 -6.32 -12.68
CA LYS A 61 5.12 -7.18 -13.78
C LYS A 61 4.22 -8.29 -13.23
N GLN A 62 3.41 -8.88 -14.11
CA GLN A 62 2.74 -10.14 -13.78
C GLN A 62 3.81 -11.19 -13.51
N VAL A 63 3.72 -11.88 -12.38
CA VAL A 63 4.70 -12.91 -12.03
C VAL A 63 4.56 -14.07 -13.02
N SER A 64 5.41 -14.09 -14.05
CA SER A 64 5.72 -15.29 -14.81
C SER A 64 6.76 -16.06 -14.00
N TYR A 65 6.41 -17.24 -13.46
CA TYR A 65 7.33 -18.12 -12.75
C TYR A 65 8.41 -18.63 -13.72
N GLN A 66 9.42 -17.82 -14.01
CA GLN A 66 10.70 -18.25 -14.59
C GLN A 66 11.80 -17.45 -13.89
N GLY A 67 12.59 -18.17 -13.11
CA GLY A 67 13.59 -17.63 -12.21
C GLY A 67 14.62 -16.78 -12.94
N THR A 68 14.77 -15.54 -12.49
CA THR A 68 16.07 -14.86 -12.47
C THR A 68 15.93 -13.62 -11.59
N ALA A 69 16.70 -13.61 -10.50
CA ALA A 69 16.93 -12.43 -9.69
C ALA A 69 17.89 -11.52 -10.46
N ALA A 70 17.41 -10.34 -10.86
CA ALA A 70 18.29 -9.34 -11.46
C ALA A 70 17.83 -7.93 -11.06
N HIS A 71 18.59 -7.33 -10.13
CA HIS A 71 18.87 -5.90 -9.99
C HIS A 71 17.73 -4.86 -9.84
N SER A 72 16.44 -5.22 -9.86
CA SER A 72 15.33 -4.28 -9.64
C SER A 72 15.13 -3.84 -8.18
N GLY A 73 15.96 -4.31 -7.23
CA GLY A 73 15.75 -4.14 -5.79
C GLY A 73 15.93 -2.72 -5.25
N GLU A 74 16.96 -1.99 -5.68
CA GLU A 74 17.27 -0.65 -5.14
C GLU A 74 16.27 0.42 -5.59
N TYR A 75 15.92 0.45 -6.89
CA TYR A 75 14.89 1.38 -7.40
C TYR A 75 13.50 1.05 -6.87
N ALA A 76 13.18 -0.23 -6.69
CA ALA A 76 11.93 -0.62 -6.04
C ALA A 76 11.93 -0.21 -4.55
N GLY A 77 13.08 -0.27 -3.88
CA GLY A 77 13.26 0.21 -2.51
C GLY A 77 12.88 1.67 -2.35
N SER A 78 13.53 2.57 -3.12
CA SER A 78 13.27 4.01 -3.03
C SER A 78 11.83 4.40 -3.39
N VAL A 79 11.23 3.73 -4.39
CA VAL A 79 9.83 3.97 -4.78
C VAL A 79 8.85 3.48 -3.71
N VAL A 80 9.10 2.31 -3.11
CA VAL A 80 8.26 1.77 -2.03
C VAL A 80 8.39 2.60 -0.75
N GLU A 81 9.58 3.10 -0.44
CA GLU A 81 9.83 3.98 0.70
C GLU A 81 9.13 5.33 0.53
N ALA A 82 9.24 5.96 -0.64
CA ALA A 82 8.54 7.21 -0.93
C ALA A 82 7.02 7.05 -0.80
N GLU A 83 6.47 5.93 -1.27
CA GLU A 83 5.05 5.64 -1.11
C GLU A 83 4.67 5.35 0.35
N ALA A 84 5.53 4.66 1.11
CA ALA A 84 5.30 4.45 2.53
C ALA A 84 5.25 5.77 3.30
N LEU A 85 6.16 6.70 3.00
CA LEU A 85 6.17 8.05 3.58
C LEU A 85 4.87 8.79 3.26
N ARG A 86 4.38 8.70 2.02
CA ARG A 86 3.11 9.32 1.61
C ARG A 86 1.92 8.73 2.37
N ILE A 87 1.89 7.41 2.61
CA ILE A 87 0.85 6.76 3.42
C ILE A 87 0.90 7.26 4.87
N VAL A 88 2.10 7.42 5.45
CA VAL A 88 2.28 7.97 6.79
C VAL A 88 1.82 9.43 6.87
N GLU A 89 2.09 10.24 5.85
CA GLU A 89 1.62 11.62 5.78
C GLU A 89 0.08 11.70 5.79
N VAL A 90 -0.59 10.87 5.00
CA VAL A 90 -2.06 10.76 5.01
C VAL A 90 -2.57 10.35 6.39
N ALA A 91 -1.90 9.39 7.05
CA ALA A 91 -2.27 8.99 8.41
C ALA A 91 -2.14 10.15 9.42
N ASN A 92 -1.07 10.95 9.30
CA ASN A 92 -0.87 12.13 10.14
C ASN A 92 -1.93 13.22 9.88
N GLN A 93 -2.36 13.41 8.63
CA GLN A 93 -3.45 14.33 8.29
C GLN A 93 -4.77 13.89 8.93
N ILE A 94 -5.15 12.61 8.80
CA ILE A 94 -6.34 12.05 9.44
C ILE A 94 -6.25 12.20 10.97
N MET A 95 -5.06 12.00 11.54
CA MET A 95 -4.86 12.17 12.97
C MET A 95 -5.09 13.63 13.39
N LYS A 96 -4.49 14.60 12.68
CA LYS A 96 -4.71 16.03 12.96
C LYS A 96 -6.19 16.39 12.90
N GLU A 97 -6.91 16.00 11.85
CA GLU A 97 -8.35 16.26 11.72
C GLU A 97 -9.14 15.76 12.95
N LYS A 98 -8.81 14.58 13.48
CA LYS A 98 -9.50 14.00 14.64
C LYS A 98 -9.24 14.74 15.97
N PHE A 99 -8.17 15.51 16.06
CA PHE A 99 -7.72 16.16 17.32
C PHE A 99 -7.69 17.69 17.25
N VAL A 100 -8.00 18.28 16.10
CA VAL A 100 -8.10 19.74 15.90
C VAL A 100 -9.51 20.26 16.20
N ASP A 101 -10.52 19.39 16.32
CA ASP A 101 -11.90 19.75 16.68
C ASP A 101 -12.13 19.92 18.20
N ILE A 102 -11.13 20.42 18.97
CA ILE A 102 -11.26 20.73 20.41
C ILE A 102 -11.00 22.21 20.66
#